data_AF-A0AAW0VPS1-F1
#
_entry.id   AF-A0AAW0VPS1-F1
#
_cell.length_a   1.000
_cell.length_b   1.000
_cell.length_c   1.000
_cell.angle_alpha   90.00
_cell.angle_beta   90.00
_cell.angle_gamma   90.00
#
_symmetry.space_group_name_H-M   'P 1'
#
loop_
_entity.id
_entity.type
_entity.pdbx_description
1 polymer ?
#
loop_
_entity_poly.entity_id
_entity_poly.type
_entity_poly.pdbx_seq_one_letter_code
_entity_poly.pdbx_strand_id
1 'polypeptide(L)'
;ERISWEVDHSDSVAGPLVISDVRVFGVGARPSHLLLNGERWTTGDWHYDDATREVKMFDLAIPILENFELYWSYNLVLKLPCPLSYGDWSETDPVTEDLCLERNCVWDRSSQVSCSLPPLTDYGFVFHDGLVEKTSDGFLTVLRKLGASLYPDQVETITFQAFLYSDDTVRLKV
;
A
#
# COMPACT_ATOMS: atom_id res chain seq x y z
N GLU A 1 -0.31 14.91 3.03
CA GLU A 1 -0.84 16.20 3.55
C GLU A 1 -2.13 15.91 4.32
N ARG A 2 -2.73 16.88 5.02
CA ARG A 2 -3.90 16.65 5.88
C ARG A 2 -4.98 17.73 5.71
N ILE A 3 -6.25 17.32 5.81
CA ILE A 3 -7.40 18.20 5.97
C ILE A 3 -8.22 17.69 7.16
N SER A 4 -8.55 18.60 8.08
CA SER A 4 -9.38 18.31 9.25
C SER A 4 -10.73 18.99 9.08
N TRP A 5 -11.82 18.29 9.42
CA TRP A 5 -13.19 18.82 9.33
C TRP A 5 -13.85 18.74 10.70
N GLU A 6 -14.64 19.77 11.03
CA GLU A 6 -15.48 19.83 12.22
C GLU A 6 -16.94 19.74 11.77
N VAL A 7 -17.68 18.80 12.34
CA VAL A 7 -19.11 18.63 12.07
C VAL A 7 -19.87 19.22 13.25
N ASP A 8 -20.79 20.17 13.00
CA ASP A 8 -21.67 20.71 14.04
C ASP A 8 -22.87 19.77 14.22
N HIS A 9 -23.04 19.24 15.44
CA HIS A 9 -23.94 18.12 15.75
C HIS A 9 -25.36 18.58 16.11
N SER A 10 -25.85 19.66 15.50
CA SER A 10 -27.08 20.32 15.94
C SER A 10 -28.36 19.48 15.83
N ASP A 11 -28.37 18.38 15.06
CA ASP A 11 -29.48 17.41 15.03
C ASP A 11 -28.97 15.96 14.87
N SER A 12 -29.20 15.11 15.88
CA SER A 12 -28.71 13.73 15.93
C SER A 12 -29.49 12.79 14.99
N VAL A 13 -28.97 12.55 13.80
CA VAL A 13 -29.44 11.44 12.94
C VAL A 13 -28.63 10.19 13.28
N ALA A 14 -29.30 9.10 13.64
CA ALA A 14 -28.66 7.81 13.92
C ALA A 14 -28.17 7.17 12.60
N GLY A 15 -26.87 7.29 12.32
CA GLY A 15 -26.21 6.66 11.17
C GLY A 15 -24.87 7.32 10.84
N PRO A 16 -24.01 6.73 9.99
CA PRO A 16 -22.85 7.42 9.43
C PRO A 16 -23.30 8.52 8.45
N LEU A 17 -22.57 9.64 8.39
CA LEU A 17 -22.74 10.65 7.36
C LEU A 17 -22.09 10.08 6.09
N VAL A 18 -22.90 9.86 5.06
CA VAL A 18 -22.40 9.44 3.76
C VAL A 18 -22.30 10.67 2.88
N ILE A 19 -21.07 11.02 2.50
CA ILE A 19 -20.79 12.09 1.55
C ILE A 19 -20.57 11.45 0.19
N SER A 20 -21.49 11.70 -0.74
CA SER A 20 -21.52 11.03 -2.05
C SER A 20 -20.34 11.37 -2.95
N ASP A 21 -19.86 12.61 -2.90
CA ASP A 21 -18.77 13.12 -3.75
C ASP A 21 -17.93 14.10 -2.93
N VAL A 22 -16.66 13.74 -2.70
CA VAL A 22 -15.66 14.61 -2.08
C VAL A 22 -14.51 14.82 -3.05
N ARG A 23 -14.16 16.09 -3.27
CA ARG A 23 -13.08 16.51 -4.17
C ARG A 23 -12.06 17.32 -3.42
N VAL A 24 -10.81 16.90 -3.52
CA VAL A 24 -9.66 17.60 -2.95
C VAL A 24 -8.77 18.05 -4.09
N PHE A 25 -8.64 19.36 -4.25
CA PHE A 25 -7.84 19.99 -5.29
C PHE A 25 -6.43 20.31 -4.78
N GLY A 26 -5.47 20.37 -5.70
CA GLY A 26 -4.10 20.80 -5.39
C GLY A 26 -3.24 19.72 -4.73
N VAL A 27 -3.64 18.46 -4.84
CA VAL A 27 -2.86 17.33 -4.34
C VAL A 27 -1.64 17.14 -5.25
N GLY A 28 -0.44 17.38 -4.73
CA GLY A 28 0.76 17.62 -5.56
C GLY A 28 1.21 16.43 -6.42
N ALA A 29 0.86 15.21 -6.03
CA ALA A 29 1.18 13.97 -6.72
C ALA A 29 0.10 12.91 -6.46
N ARG A 30 0.11 11.80 -7.20
CA ARG A 30 -0.82 10.69 -6.97
C ARG A 30 -0.60 10.09 -5.57
N PRO A 31 -1.62 10.06 -4.69
CA PRO A 31 -1.52 9.38 -3.41
C PRO A 31 -1.29 7.87 -3.56
N SER A 32 -0.52 7.28 -2.65
CA SER A 32 -0.42 5.82 -2.53
C SER A 32 -1.61 5.26 -1.74
N HIS A 33 -2.12 6.04 -0.76
CA HIS A 33 -3.29 5.69 0.03
C HIS A 33 -4.08 6.94 0.45
N LEU A 34 -5.37 6.71 0.66
CA LEU A 34 -6.27 7.59 1.40
C LEU A 34 -6.63 6.93 2.72
N LEU A 35 -6.65 7.74 3.76
CA LEU A 35 -6.64 7.24 5.10
C LEU A 35 -7.53 8.18 5.94
N LEU A 36 -8.44 7.59 6.73
CA LEU A 36 -9.44 8.28 7.54
C LEU A 36 -9.11 8.02 9.01
N ASN A 37 -8.90 9.08 9.79
CA ASN A 37 -8.55 8.99 11.23
C ASN A 37 -7.33 8.10 11.53
N GLY A 38 -6.30 8.17 10.69
CA GLY A 38 -5.12 7.31 10.85
C GLY A 38 -5.25 5.93 10.20
N GLU A 39 -6.47 5.45 9.94
CA GLU A 39 -6.71 4.11 9.42
C GLU A 39 -6.84 4.08 7.89
N ARG A 40 -6.54 2.92 7.29
CA ARG A 40 -6.71 2.76 5.86
C ARG A 40 -8.19 2.85 5.52
N TRP A 41 -8.53 3.81 4.67
CA TRP A 41 -9.89 3.92 4.18
C TRP A 41 -10.17 2.74 3.24
N THR A 42 -11.13 1.90 3.64
CA THR A 42 -11.50 0.64 2.98
C THR A 42 -12.91 0.70 2.37
N THR A 43 -13.64 1.79 2.56
CA THR A 43 -15.06 1.93 2.21
C THR A 43 -15.28 3.02 1.16
N GLY A 44 -15.20 2.66 -0.13
CA GLY A 44 -15.50 3.57 -1.24
C GLY A 44 -14.46 3.48 -2.36
N ASP A 45 -14.85 3.94 -3.54
CA ASP A 45 -13.94 4.11 -4.68
C ASP A 45 -13.31 5.50 -4.62
N TRP A 46 -12.01 5.58 -4.93
CA TRP A 46 -11.33 6.85 -5.09
C TRP A 46 -10.49 6.88 -6.35
N HIS A 47 -10.32 8.09 -6.88
CA HIS A 47 -9.61 8.33 -8.12
C HIS A 47 -8.71 9.54 -7.97
N TYR A 48 -7.56 9.50 -8.63
CA TYR A 48 -6.67 10.65 -8.78
C TYR A 48 -6.54 11.01 -10.25
N ASP A 49 -6.87 12.26 -10.56
CA ASP A 49 -6.74 12.86 -11.89
C ASP A 49 -5.42 13.64 -11.98
N ASP A 50 -4.45 13.08 -12.72
CA ASP A 50 -3.12 13.70 -12.89
C ASP A 50 -3.17 15.05 -13.62
N ALA A 51 -4.15 15.28 -14.49
CA ALA A 51 -4.26 16.50 -15.28
C ALA A 51 -4.74 17.67 -14.42
N THR A 52 -5.68 17.41 -13.52
CA THR A 52 -6.28 18.43 -12.64
C THR A 52 -5.68 18.44 -11.23
N ARG A 53 -4.83 17.47 -10.89
CA ARG A 53 -4.28 17.27 -9.53
C ARG A 53 -5.38 17.19 -8.48
N GLU A 54 -6.40 16.40 -8.80
CA GLU A 54 -7.64 16.25 -8.03
C GLU A 54 -7.77 14.83 -7.50
N VAL A 55 -8.01 14.69 -6.19
CA VAL A 55 -8.45 13.43 -5.58
C VAL A 55 -9.97 13.46 -5.48
N LYS A 56 -10.63 12.48 -6.08
CA LYS A 56 -12.08 12.25 -6.03
C LYS A 56 -12.35 11.04 -5.15
N MET A 57 -13.30 11.15 -4.24
CA MET A 57 -13.71 10.10 -3.32
C MET A 57 -15.22 9.97 -3.38
N PHE A 58 -15.71 8.74 -3.51
CA PHE A 58 -17.13 8.44 -3.64
C PHE A 58 -17.62 7.67 -2.42
N ASP A 59 -18.84 7.98 -2.00
CA ASP A 59 -19.56 7.33 -0.90
C ASP A 59 -18.75 7.26 0.41
N LEU A 60 -18.08 8.37 0.75
CA LEU A 60 -17.30 8.50 1.98
C LEU A 60 -18.23 8.42 3.19
N ALA A 61 -18.23 7.28 3.88
CA ALA A 61 -18.98 7.06 5.11
C ALA A 61 -18.14 7.46 6.33
N ILE A 62 -18.63 8.47 7.07
CA ILE A 62 -17.93 9.06 8.22
C ILE A 62 -18.78 8.87 9.48
N PRO A 63 -18.18 8.46 10.61
CA PRO A 63 -18.86 8.49 11.90
C PRO A 63 -19.29 9.92 12.25
N ILE A 64 -20.60 10.17 12.43
CA ILE A 64 -21.11 11.53 12.70
C ILE A 64 -20.69 12.06 14.07
N LEU A 65 -20.33 11.18 15.00
CA LEU A 65 -20.15 11.51 16.42
C LEU A 65 -18.76 12.03 16.77
N GLU A 66 -17.82 12.07 15.82
CA GLU A 66 -16.43 12.41 16.07
C GLU A 66 -15.87 13.29 14.95
N ASN A 67 -14.97 14.21 15.33
CA ASN A 67 -14.14 14.90 14.36
C ASN A 67 -13.35 13.87 13.55
N PHE A 68 -13.13 14.18 12.27
CA PHE A 68 -12.37 13.30 11.41
C PHE A 68 -11.26 14.04 10.66
N GLU A 69 -10.19 13.31 10.41
CA GLU A 69 -9.07 13.74 9.59
C GLU A 69 -8.95 12.83 8.37
N LEU A 70 -8.95 13.46 7.19
CA LEU A 70 -8.57 12.81 5.97
C LEU A 70 -7.10 13.11 5.70
N TYR A 71 -6.30 12.06 5.53
CA TYR A 71 -4.91 12.20 5.15
C TYR A 71 -4.58 11.33 3.95
N TRP A 72 -3.61 11.82 3.18
CA TRP A 72 -3.02 11.06 2.11
C TRP A 72 -1.51 11.03 2.27
N SER A 73 -0.96 9.85 2.03
CA SER A 73 0.46 9.61 2.03
C SER A 73 0.92 9.28 0.62
N TYR A 74 2.00 9.93 0.21
CA TYR A 74 2.78 9.57 -0.97
C TYR A 74 3.66 8.35 -0.68
N ASN A 75 4.01 8.15 0.59
CA ASN A 75 4.87 7.07 1.06
C ASN A 75 4.01 5.90 1.52
N LEU A 76 4.19 4.75 0.88
CA LEU A 76 3.60 3.49 1.33
C LEU A 76 4.35 3.03 2.58
N VAL A 77 3.96 3.48 3.77
CA VAL A 77 4.51 2.96 5.04
C VAL A 77 3.71 1.72 5.45
N LEU A 78 3.66 0.73 4.56
CA LEU A 78 3.14 -0.59 4.91
C LEU A 78 4.24 -1.35 5.63
N LYS A 79 4.19 -1.37 6.96
CA LYS A 79 5.10 -2.19 7.77
C LYS A 79 4.63 -3.63 7.76
N LEU A 80 5.07 -4.38 6.76
CA LEU A 80 4.89 -5.82 6.72
C LEU A 80 5.91 -6.49 7.66
N PRO A 81 5.50 -7.44 8.51
CA PRO A 81 6.43 -8.21 9.33
C PRO A 81 7.53 -8.84 8.47
N CYS A 82 8.77 -8.76 8.94
CA CYS A 82 9.88 -9.44 8.29
C CYS A 82 9.75 -10.96 8.46
N PRO A 83 9.80 -11.76 7.38
CA PRO A 83 9.74 -13.22 7.49
C PRO A 83 11.10 -13.78 7.96
N LEU A 84 11.28 -13.80 9.28
CA LEU A 84 12.52 -14.25 9.92
C LEU A 84 12.71 -15.77 9.85
N SER A 85 11.67 -16.55 9.53
CA SER A 85 11.78 -17.99 9.28
C SER A 85 10.61 -18.51 8.43
N TYR A 86 10.81 -19.70 7.85
CA TYR A 86 9.77 -20.52 7.23
C TYR A 86 9.36 -21.72 8.09
N GLY A 87 9.99 -21.89 9.26
CA GLY A 87 9.75 -23.04 10.16
C GLY A 87 8.89 -22.65 11.35
N ASP A 88 8.44 -23.66 12.11
CA ASP A 88 7.75 -23.52 13.41
C ASP A 88 8.58 -22.65 14.37
N TRP A 89 8.48 -21.34 14.21
CA TRP A 89 8.89 -20.40 15.23
C TRP A 89 7.88 -20.53 16.34
N SER A 90 8.36 -21.00 17.48
CA SER A 90 7.57 -20.90 18.69
C SER A 90 7.23 -19.42 18.88
N GLU A 91 5.96 -19.09 19.13
CA GLU A 91 5.53 -17.72 19.46
C GLU A 91 6.28 -17.14 20.67
N THR A 92 7.09 -17.95 21.35
CA THR A 92 7.85 -17.62 22.55
C THR A 92 9.25 -17.04 22.30
N ASP A 93 9.81 -17.13 21.08
CA ASP A 93 11.12 -16.53 20.81
C ASP A 93 10.97 -15.05 20.40
N PRO A 94 11.43 -14.10 21.23
CA PRO A 94 11.29 -12.68 20.90
C PRO A 94 12.18 -12.33 19.71
N VAL A 95 11.60 -11.62 18.74
CA VAL A 95 12.37 -11.05 17.64
C VAL A 95 13.38 -10.03 18.19
N THR A 96 14.66 -10.25 17.94
CA THR A 96 15.75 -9.34 18.33
C THR A 96 16.15 -8.40 17.19
N GLU A 97 16.79 -7.29 17.55
CA GLU A 97 17.36 -6.34 16.60
C GLU A 97 18.40 -7.00 15.69
N ASP A 98 19.32 -7.79 16.27
CA ASP A 98 20.37 -8.48 15.51
C ASP A 98 19.79 -9.44 14.47
N LEU A 99 18.76 -10.21 14.83
CA LEU A 99 18.10 -11.13 13.92
C LEU A 99 17.36 -10.39 12.80
N CYS A 100 16.75 -9.25 13.11
CA CYS A 100 16.09 -8.41 12.13
C CYS A 100 17.09 -7.90 11.08
N LEU A 101 18.22 -7.38 11.54
CA LEU A 101 19.27 -6.82 10.69
C LEU A 101 20.00 -7.89 9.90
N GLU A 102 20.21 -9.10 10.45
CA GLU A 102 20.76 -10.25 9.73
C GLU A 102 19.93 -10.62 8.50
N ARG A 103 18.61 -10.38 8.55
CA ARG A 103 17.67 -10.61 7.44
C ARG A 103 17.49 -9.41 6.51
N ASN A 104 18.34 -8.38 6.62
CA ASN A 104 18.25 -7.15 5.84
C ASN A 104 16.89 -6.42 6.02
N CYS A 105 16.25 -6.59 7.18
CA CYS A 105 15.00 -5.92 7.52
C CYS A 105 15.25 -4.64 8.32
N VAL A 106 14.18 -3.89 8.59
CA VAL A 106 14.24 -2.61 9.31
C VAL A 106 13.74 -2.82 10.73
N TRP A 107 14.56 -2.41 11.71
CA TRP A 107 14.22 -2.43 13.12
C TRP A 107 13.69 -1.08 13.59
N ASP A 108 12.54 -1.09 14.27
CA ASP A 108 11.94 0.09 14.90
C ASP A 108 11.29 -0.28 16.24
N ARG A 109 11.99 0.03 17.34
CA ARG A 109 11.54 -0.25 18.70
C ARG A 109 10.25 0.48 19.10
N SER A 110 9.91 1.58 18.42
CA SER A 110 8.70 2.38 18.70
C SER A 110 7.46 1.90 17.93
N SER A 111 7.66 0.95 17.01
CA SER A 111 6.63 0.42 16.13
C SER A 111 5.90 -0.77 16.73
N GLN A 112 4.61 -0.89 16.41
CA GLN A 112 3.82 -2.09 16.70
C GLN A 112 4.43 -3.35 16.04
N VAL A 113 5.04 -3.19 14.86
CA VAL A 113 5.86 -4.21 14.19
C VAL A 113 7.31 -3.79 14.30
N SER A 114 8.04 -4.37 15.26
CA SER A 114 9.41 -3.95 15.56
C SER A 114 10.43 -4.37 14.50
N CYS A 115 10.17 -5.45 13.77
CA CYS A 115 10.98 -5.87 12.62
C CYS A 115 10.11 -5.96 11.36
N SER A 116 10.34 -5.07 10.40
CA SER A 116 9.55 -4.99 9.17
C SER A 116 10.40 -5.15 7.92
N LEU A 117 9.76 -5.52 6.81
CA LEU A 117 10.37 -5.42 5.49
C LEU A 117 10.90 -4.00 5.23
N PRO A 118 11.98 -3.85 4.44
CA PRO A 118 12.41 -2.54 3.97
C PRO A 118 11.32 -1.85 3.15
N PRO A 119 11.39 -0.52 2.99
CA PRO A 119 10.52 0.21 2.08
C PRO A 119 10.55 -0.37 0.67
N LEU A 120 9.43 -0.31 -0.05
CA LEU A 120 9.34 -0.81 -1.43
C LEU A 120 10.29 -0.11 -2.43
N THR A 121 10.83 1.06 -2.07
CA THR A 121 11.88 1.72 -2.85
C THR A 121 13.21 0.99 -2.79
N ASP A 122 13.41 0.18 -1.75
CA ASP A 122 14.70 -0.42 -1.40
C ASP A 122 14.64 -1.95 -1.38
N TYR A 123 13.47 -2.55 -1.67
CA TYR A 123 13.25 -4.00 -1.61
C TYR A 123 12.17 -4.46 -2.59
N GLY A 124 12.37 -5.63 -3.21
CA GLY A 124 11.40 -6.28 -4.11
C GLY A 124 11.91 -6.37 -5.55
N PHE A 125 11.01 -6.18 -6.52
CA PHE A 125 11.33 -6.22 -7.95
C PHE A 125 10.68 -5.05 -8.68
N VAL A 126 11.39 -4.48 -9.66
CA VAL A 126 10.92 -3.39 -10.53
C VAL A 126 11.06 -3.75 -11.99
N PHE A 127 10.27 -3.11 -12.86
CA PHE A 127 10.40 -3.28 -14.30
C PHE A 127 11.82 -2.98 -14.76
N HIS A 128 12.45 -3.96 -15.40
CA HIS A 128 13.77 -3.80 -16.00
C HIS A 128 13.61 -3.08 -17.33
N ASP A 129 14.18 -1.88 -17.43
CA ASP A 129 14.31 -1.09 -18.66
C ASP A 129 12.99 -0.72 -19.36
N GLY A 130 11.85 -0.90 -18.68
CA GLY A 130 10.51 -0.62 -19.22
C GLY A 130 10.12 -1.48 -20.42
N LEU A 131 10.87 -2.55 -20.70
CA LEU A 131 10.62 -3.43 -21.84
C LEU A 131 9.44 -4.36 -21.51
N VAL A 132 8.32 -4.12 -22.21
CA VAL A 132 7.13 -4.94 -22.16
C VAL A 132 6.91 -5.55 -23.55
N GLU A 133 7.04 -6.86 -23.65
CA GLU A 133 6.75 -7.61 -24.86
C GLU A 133 5.27 -8.00 -24.87
N LYS A 134 4.52 -7.55 -25.87
CA LYS A 134 3.12 -7.96 -26.04
C LYS A 134 3.07 -9.38 -26.59
N THR A 135 2.24 -10.22 -25.97
CA THR A 135 1.96 -11.58 -26.46
C THR A 135 0.58 -11.61 -27.11
N SER A 136 0.21 -12.73 -27.75
CA SER A 136 -1.14 -12.91 -28.31
C SER A 136 -2.26 -12.88 -27.26
N ASP A 137 -1.90 -13.14 -26.00
CA ASP A 137 -2.81 -13.33 -24.87
C ASP A 137 -2.45 -12.43 -23.68
N GLY A 138 -1.68 -11.34 -23.86
CA GLY A 138 -1.32 -10.44 -22.77
C GLY A 138 0.05 -9.80 -22.95
N PHE A 139 0.91 -9.91 -21.93
CA PHE A 139 2.26 -9.37 -21.98
C PHE A 139 3.26 -10.11 -21.10
N LEU A 140 4.52 -9.93 -21.46
CA LEU A 140 5.70 -10.45 -20.80
C LEU A 140 6.64 -9.30 -20.48
N THR A 141 7.29 -9.34 -19.31
CA THR A 141 8.33 -8.38 -18.95
C THR A 141 9.35 -9.05 -18.02
N VAL A 142 10.53 -8.45 -17.91
CA VAL A 142 11.54 -8.85 -16.95
C VAL A 142 11.53 -7.86 -15.81
N LEU A 143 11.45 -8.37 -14.58
CA LEU A 143 11.62 -7.56 -13.39
C LEU A 143 13.02 -7.78 -12.83
N ARG A 144 13.67 -6.70 -12.42
CA ARG A 144 14.97 -6.71 -11.76
C ARG A 144 14.79 -6.49 -10.26
N LYS A 145 15.57 -7.23 -9.48
CA LYS A 145 15.58 -7.12 -8.02
C LYS A 145 16.06 -5.74 -7.56
N LEU A 146 15.43 -5.25 -6.49
CA LEU A 146 15.84 -4.09 -5.71
C LEU A 146 16.38 -4.53 -4.35
N GLY A 147 17.49 -3.91 -3.95
CA GLY A 147 18.09 -4.07 -2.63
C GLY A 147 18.59 -5.47 -2.30
N ALA A 148 18.81 -5.68 -1.01
CA ALA A 148 19.28 -6.96 -0.49
C ALA A 148 18.12 -7.95 -0.36
N SER A 149 18.38 -9.23 -0.68
CA SER A 149 17.42 -10.30 -0.42
C SER A 149 17.33 -10.57 1.08
N LEU A 150 16.15 -11.00 1.54
CA LEU A 150 15.98 -11.53 2.89
C LEU A 150 16.60 -12.93 3.04
N TYR A 151 16.87 -13.60 1.91
CA TYR A 151 17.34 -14.98 1.85
C TYR A 151 18.63 -15.11 1.04
N PRO A 152 19.49 -16.10 1.37
CA PRO A 152 20.79 -16.29 0.74
C PRO A 152 20.71 -16.67 -0.75
N ASP A 153 19.67 -17.37 -1.17
CA ASP A 153 19.46 -17.71 -2.58
C ASP A 153 18.82 -16.54 -3.32
N GLN A 154 19.58 -15.89 -4.20
CA GLN A 154 19.18 -14.64 -4.83
C GLN A 154 18.85 -14.84 -6.31
N VAL A 155 17.63 -14.48 -6.67
CA VAL A 155 17.21 -14.34 -8.06
C VAL A 155 17.25 -12.85 -8.43
N GLU A 156 18.19 -12.48 -9.28
CA GLU A 156 18.42 -11.07 -9.66
C GLU A 156 17.40 -10.56 -10.68
N THR A 157 16.86 -11.46 -11.51
CA THR A 157 15.83 -11.13 -12.49
C THR A 157 14.78 -12.23 -12.53
N ILE A 158 13.51 -11.83 -12.64
CA ILE A 158 12.36 -12.73 -12.77
C ILE A 158 11.57 -12.37 -14.02
N THR A 159 10.95 -13.38 -14.61
CA THR A 159 10.06 -13.18 -15.76
C THR A 159 8.63 -13.06 -15.25
N PHE A 160 8.03 -11.90 -15.45
CA PHE A 160 6.63 -11.66 -15.12
C PHE A 160 5.78 -11.77 -16.38
N GLN A 161 4.73 -12.59 -16.32
CA GLN A 161 3.82 -12.77 -17.44
C GLN A 161 2.37 -12.60 -16.99
N ALA A 162 1.63 -11.76 -17.71
CA ALA A 162 0.20 -11.59 -17.53
C ALA A 162 -0.54 -12.18 -18.75
N PHE A 163 -1.53 -13.01 -18.48
CA PHE A 163 -2.41 -13.64 -19.44
C PHE A 163 -3.83 -13.09 -19.27
N LEU A 164 -4.41 -12.59 -20.36
CA LEU A 164 -5.80 -12.18 -20.49
C LEU A 164 -6.57 -13.36 -21.09
N TYR A 165 -7.23 -14.16 -20.24
CA TYR A 165 -8.01 -15.30 -20.72
C TYR A 165 -9.41 -14.90 -21.21
N SER A 166 -9.97 -13.87 -20.61
CA SER A 166 -11.29 -13.29 -20.91
C SER A 166 -11.35 -11.83 -20.44
N ASP A 167 -12.45 -11.15 -20.71
CA ASP A 167 -12.67 -9.75 -20.30
C ASP A 167 -12.65 -9.54 -18.78
N ASP A 168 -12.86 -10.59 -18.00
CA ASP A 168 -12.94 -10.57 -16.53
C ASP A 168 -11.87 -11.42 -15.83
N THR A 169 -11.02 -12.14 -16.58
CA THR A 169 -10.04 -13.06 -16.01
C THR A 169 -8.62 -12.76 -16.48
N VAL A 170 -7.78 -12.39 -15.50
CA VAL A 170 -6.34 -12.22 -15.69
C VAL A 170 -5.60 -13.27 -14.85
N ARG A 171 -4.65 -13.98 -15.46
CA ARG A 171 -3.70 -14.83 -14.75
C ARG A 171 -2.33 -14.18 -14.74
N LEU A 172 -1.69 -14.18 -13.59
CA LEU A 172 -0.33 -13.71 -13.42
C LEU A 172 0.59 -14.91 -13.14
N LYS A 173 1.78 -14.90 -13.72
CA LYS A 173 2.86 -15.86 -13.47
C LYS A 173 4.14 -15.09 -13.18
N VAL A 174 4.83 -15.51 -12.12
CA VAL A 174 6.10 -14.97 -11.63
C VAL A 174 7.07 -16.13 -11.49
#